data_AF-A0A150NEH0-F1
#
_entry.id   AF-A0A150NEH0-F1
#
_cell.length_a   1.000
_cell.length_b   1.000
_cell.length_c   1.000
_cell.angle_alpha   90.00
_cell.angle_beta   90.00
_cell.angle_gamma   90.00
#
_symmetry.space_group_name_H-M   'P 1'
#
loop_
_entity.id
_entity.type
_entity.pdbx_description
1 polymer ?
#
loop_
_entity_poly.entity_id
_entity_poly.type
_entity_poly.pdbx_seq_one_letter_code
_entity_poly.pdbx_strand_id
1 'polypeptide(L)'
;MHVKKVDHIGIAVRSIEKALPFYTDVLGLPFLGIEEVESEQVKVAFLQAGEAKLELLEPLSAESAVAKFIEKRGEGIHHVALGVEDITERIRELKEHGIRMIQDALKRGAGHRLERFGRRPRAQHDQRQRSFCGGE
;
A
#
# COMPACT_ATOMS: atom_id res chain seq x y z
N MET A 1 -2.48 -16.33 -14.53
CA MET A 1 -1.19 -15.58 -14.63
C MET A 1 -0.42 -15.55 -13.29
N HIS A 2 0.88 -15.22 -13.32
CA HIS A 2 1.71 -15.12 -12.10
C HIS A 2 1.91 -13.67 -11.63
N VAL A 3 2.05 -13.49 -10.32
CA VAL A 3 2.54 -12.24 -9.73
C VAL A 3 3.99 -12.04 -10.16
N LYS A 4 4.32 -10.86 -10.69
CA LYS A 4 5.69 -10.57 -11.15
C LYS A 4 6.61 -10.17 -10.01
N LYS A 5 6.17 -9.19 -9.22
CA LYS A 5 6.96 -8.60 -8.14
C LYS A 5 6.06 -7.87 -7.14
N VAL A 6 6.64 -7.55 -6.00
CA VAL A 6 6.11 -6.46 -5.16
C VAL A 6 6.36 -5.15 -5.90
N ASP A 7 5.30 -4.41 -6.18
CA ASP A 7 5.43 -3.10 -6.82
C ASP A 7 5.78 -2.04 -5.77
N HIS A 8 4.98 -1.97 -4.72
CA HIS A 8 5.21 -1.09 -3.59
C HIS A 8 4.56 -1.60 -2.29
N ILE A 9 5.01 -1.05 -1.18
CA ILE A 9 4.43 -1.24 0.15
C ILE A 9 3.97 0.13 0.65
N GLY A 10 2.66 0.26 0.87
CA GLY A 10 2.07 1.47 1.44
C GLY A 10 2.15 1.45 2.96
N ILE A 11 2.74 2.49 3.54
CA ILE A 11 2.94 2.67 4.98
C ILE A 11 2.18 3.93 5.41
N ALA A 12 1.15 3.75 6.24
CA ALA A 12 0.38 4.86 6.77
C ALA A 12 1.17 5.60 7.87
N VAL A 13 1.32 6.91 7.71
CA VAL A 13 1.99 7.82 8.64
C VAL A 13 1.13 9.04 8.89
N ARG A 14 1.22 9.65 10.08
CA ARG A 14 0.51 10.91 10.40
C ARG A 14 1.16 12.12 9.75
N SER A 15 2.47 12.04 9.49
CA SER A 15 3.25 13.11 8.89
C SER A 15 4.45 12.51 8.15
N ILE A 16 4.46 12.66 6.83
CA ILE A 16 5.60 12.38 5.97
C ILE A 16 6.80 13.21 6.41
N GLU A 17 6.62 14.50 6.70
CA GLU A 17 7.69 15.38 7.16
C GLU A 17 8.45 14.78 8.37
N LYS A 18 7.73 14.22 9.34
CA LYS A 18 8.34 13.60 10.53
C LYS A 18 8.90 12.20 10.27
N ALA A 19 8.27 11.44 9.37
CA ALA A 19 8.67 10.06 9.09
C ALA A 19 9.83 9.98 8.11
N LEU A 20 9.91 10.90 7.13
CA LEU A 20 10.84 10.85 6.01
C LEU A 20 12.31 10.78 6.44
N PRO A 21 12.81 11.56 7.43
CA PRO A 21 14.20 11.50 7.87
C PRO A 21 14.62 10.11 8.37
N PHE A 22 13.72 9.34 8.97
CA PHE A 22 14.03 7.97 9.36
C PHE A 22 14.32 7.10 8.13
N TYR A 23 13.51 7.21 7.07
CA TYR A 23 13.70 6.40 5.87
C TYR A 23 14.88 6.88 5.01
N THR A 24 15.12 8.19 4.93
CA THR A 24 16.22 8.74 4.11
C THR A 24 17.55 8.72 4.85
N ASP A 25 17.59 9.21 6.08
CA ASP A 25 18.85 9.52 6.76
C ASP A 25 19.34 8.35 7.61
N VAL A 26 18.41 7.60 8.22
CA VAL A 26 18.74 6.43 9.04
C VAL A 26 18.82 5.16 8.18
N LEU A 27 17.84 4.93 7.31
CA LEU A 27 17.80 3.75 6.45
C LEU A 27 18.47 3.95 5.08
N GLY A 28 18.81 5.17 4.69
CA GLY A 28 19.54 5.44 3.45
C GLY A 28 18.71 5.29 2.17
N LEU A 29 17.38 5.31 2.25
CA LEU A 29 16.53 5.08 1.08
C LEU A 29 16.48 6.33 0.17
N PRO A 30 16.70 6.20 -1.15
CA PRO A 30 16.57 7.31 -2.07
C PRO A 30 15.13 7.84 -2.12
N PHE A 31 14.98 9.14 -1.85
CA PHE A 31 13.72 9.85 -2.01
C PHE A 31 13.48 10.21 -3.48
N LEU A 32 12.32 9.82 -4.00
CA LEU A 32 11.97 9.99 -5.41
C LEU A 32 11.04 11.17 -5.66
N GLY A 33 10.29 11.59 -4.64
CA GLY A 33 9.35 12.71 -4.75
C GLY A 33 8.09 12.52 -3.89
N ILE A 34 7.24 13.53 -3.93
CA ILE A 34 5.92 13.54 -3.29
C ILE A 34 4.86 13.84 -4.33
N GLU A 35 3.72 13.18 -4.22
CA GLU A 35 2.51 13.43 -5.01
C GLU A 35 1.30 13.55 -4.08
N GLU A 36 0.39 14.47 -4.37
CA GLU A 36 -0.91 14.54 -3.73
C GLU A 36 -1.96 13.90 -4.63
N VAL A 37 -2.64 12.88 -4.10
CA VAL A 37 -3.73 12.19 -4.78
C VAL A 37 -5.05 12.66 -4.16
N GLU A 38 -5.54 13.80 -4.64
CA GLU A 38 -6.74 14.46 -4.10
C GLU A 38 -7.98 13.54 -4.10
N SER A 39 -8.12 12.69 -5.12
CA SER A 39 -9.24 11.75 -5.24
C SER A 39 -9.32 10.73 -4.11
N GLU A 40 -8.19 10.40 -3.49
CA GLU A 40 -8.08 9.49 -2.35
C GLU A 40 -7.74 10.24 -1.05
N GLN A 41 -7.64 11.58 -1.11
CA GLN A 41 -7.36 12.46 0.03
C GLN A 41 -6.06 12.06 0.77
N VAL A 42 -5.02 11.76 0.01
CA VAL A 42 -3.74 11.27 0.53
C VAL A 42 -2.56 11.96 -0.16
N LYS A 43 -1.53 12.26 0.62
CA LYS A 43 -0.20 12.65 0.16
C LYS A 43 0.71 11.43 0.23
N VAL A 44 1.47 11.19 -0.84
CA VAL A 44 2.31 10.02 -0.99
C VAL A 44 3.76 10.46 -1.17
N ALA A 45 4.66 9.98 -0.30
CA ALA A 45 6.10 10.12 -0.48
C ALA A 45 6.67 8.79 -1.02
N PHE A 46 7.41 8.86 -2.13
CA PHE A 46 7.99 7.69 -2.78
C PHE A 46 9.45 7.53 -2.40
N LEU A 47 9.80 6.33 -1.94
CA LEU A 47 11.17 5.94 -1.58
C LEU A 47 11.55 4.68 -2.36
N GLN A 48 12.75 4.66 -2.95
CA GLN A 48 13.23 3.50 -3.68
C GLN A 48 13.80 2.44 -2.71
N ALA A 49 13.36 1.19 -2.82
CA ALA A 49 13.86 0.06 -2.02
C ALA A 49 14.12 -1.16 -2.93
N GLY A 50 15.32 -1.23 -3.51
CA GLY A 50 15.67 -2.28 -4.47
C GLY A 50 14.77 -2.20 -5.71
N GLU A 51 14.01 -3.24 -6.01
CA GLU A 51 13.07 -3.28 -7.14
C GLU A 51 11.65 -2.79 -6.82
N ALA A 52 11.37 -2.56 -5.53
CA ALA A 52 10.09 -2.11 -5.00
C ALA A 52 10.18 -0.66 -4.51
N LYS A 53 9.02 -0.06 -4.20
CA LYS A 53 8.94 1.24 -3.55
C LYS A 53 8.35 1.12 -2.14
N LEU A 54 8.81 1.98 -1.24
CA LEU A 54 8.05 2.30 -0.03
C LEU A 54 7.28 3.59 -0.28
N GLU A 55 6.00 3.55 0.01
CA GLU A 55 5.09 4.68 -0.17
C GLU A 55 4.56 5.11 1.19
N LEU A 56 5.03 6.27 1.65
CA LEU A 56 4.54 6.86 2.90
C LEU A 56 3.24 7.60 2.61
N LEU A 57 2.17 7.19 3.26
CA LEU A 57 0.80 7.67 3.05
C LEU A 57 0.41 8.59 4.21
N GLU A 58 0.34 9.89 3.95
CA GLU A 58 -0.17 10.88 4.89
C GLU A 58 -1.60 11.29 4.50
N PRO A 59 -2.57 11.22 5.42
CA PRO A 59 -3.93 11.63 5.12
C PRO A 59 -4.04 13.16 4.98
N LEU A 60 -4.67 13.64 3.91
CA LEU A 60 -4.99 15.07 3.73
C LEU A 60 -6.25 15.50 4.49
N SER A 61 -7.10 14.54 4.87
CA SER A 61 -8.29 14.78 5.68
C SER A 61 -8.59 13.62 6.63
N ALA A 62 -9.28 13.93 7.73
CA ALA A 62 -9.74 12.94 8.71
C ALA A 62 -10.70 11.89 8.11
N GLU A 63 -11.35 12.23 6.99
CA GLU A 63 -12.29 11.33 6.32
C GLU A 63 -11.63 10.30 5.39
N SER A 64 -10.34 10.48 5.09
CA SER A 64 -9.57 9.58 4.24
C SER A 64 -9.50 8.16 4.80
N ALA A 65 -9.37 7.16 3.92
CA ALA A 65 -9.22 5.77 4.33
C ALA A 65 -7.96 5.56 5.19
N VAL A 66 -6.90 6.31 4.91
CA VAL A 66 -5.63 6.27 5.65
C VAL A 66 -5.81 6.84 7.06
N ALA A 67 -6.51 7.97 7.23
CA ALA A 67 -6.80 8.52 8.56
C ALA A 67 -7.56 7.50 9.43
N LYS A 68 -8.63 6.91 8.88
CA LYS A 68 -9.42 5.87 9.55
C LYS A 68 -8.61 4.62 9.89
N PHE A 69 -7.63 4.27 9.05
CA PHE A 69 -6.69 3.18 9.35
C PHE A 69 -5.81 3.53 10.55
N ILE A 70 -5.18 4.71 10.54
CA ILE A 70 -4.28 5.17 11.60
C ILE A 70 -5.01 5.27 12.94
N GLU A 71 -6.23 5.80 12.95
CA GLU A 71 -7.05 5.88 14.18
C GLU A 71 -7.32 4.49 14.78
N LYS A 72 -7.58 3.50 13.92
CA LYS A 72 -7.95 2.15 14.37
C LYS A 72 -6.75 1.27 14.72
N ARG A 73 -5.62 1.45 14.04
CA ARG A 73 -4.49 0.49 14.04
C ARG A 73 -3.16 1.11 14.44
N GLY A 74 -3.06 2.44 14.46
CA GLY A 74 -1.79 3.16 14.52
C GLY A 74 -1.12 3.27 13.15
N GLU A 75 0.03 3.94 13.13
CA GLU A 75 0.91 4.01 11.95
C GLU A 75 1.50 2.62 11.62
N GLY A 76 1.84 2.40 10.36
CA GLY A 76 2.47 1.17 9.90
C GLY A 76 1.99 0.71 8.53
N ILE A 77 2.31 -0.54 8.18
CA ILE A 77 2.00 -1.12 6.86
C ILE A 77 0.48 -1.14 6.64
N HIS A 78 0.01 -0.40 5.64
CA HIS A 78 -1.38 -0.31 5.23
C HIS A 78 -1.72 -1.39 4.21
N HIS A 79 -0.86 -1.58 3.20
CA HIS A 79 -1.09 -2.53 2.12
C HIS A 79 0.20 -2.92 1.40
N VAL A 80 0.11 -4.00 0.62
CA VAL A 80 1.17 -4.45 -0.31
C VAL A 80 0.56 -4.52 -1.70
N ALA A 81 1.17 -3.84 -2.66
CA ALA A 81 0.76 -3.87 -4.06
C ALA A 81 1.63 -4.85 -4.84
N LEU A 82 0.98 -5.68 -5.64
CA LEU A 82 1.62 -6.73 -6.44
C LEU A 82 1.49 -6.38 -7.92
N GLY A 83 2.62 -6.26 -8.60
CA GLY A 83 2.67 -6.02 -10.03
C GLY A 83 2.23 -7.26 -10.81
N VAL A 84 1.32 -7.05 -11.76
CA VAL A 84 0.77 -8.08 -12.66
C VAL A 84 0.83 -7.61 -14.11
N GLU A 85 0.75 -8.55 -15.05
CA GLU A 85 0.78 -8.25 -16.49
C GLU A 85 -0.51 -7.59 -16.97
N ASP A 86 -1.64 -8.22 -16.70
CA ASP A 86 -2.97 -7.69 -17.02
C ASP A 86 -3.83 -7.61 -15.75
N ILE A 87 -4.13 -6.39 -15.32
CA ILE A 87 -4.94 -6.14 -14.13
C ILE A 87 -6.39 -6.56 -14.33
N THR A 88 -6.94 -6.43 -15.53
CA THR A 88 -8.34 -6.76 -15.84
C THR A 88 -8.55 -8.27 -15.78
N GLU A 89 -7.67 -9.02 -16.44
CA GLU A 89 -7.67 -10.48 -16.38
C GLU A 89 -7.44 -10.97 -14.95
N ARG A 90 -6.48 -10.38 -14.23
CA ARG A 90 -6.22 -10.78 -12.85
C ARG A 90 -7.42 -10.53 -11.94
N ILE A 91 -8.12 -9.41 -12.09
CA ILE A 91 -9.35 -9.13 -11.34
C ILE A 91 -10.42 -10.18 -11.64
N ARG A 92 -10.57 -10.57 -12.90
CA ARG A 92 -11.54 -11.61 -13.30
C ARG A 92 -11.21 -12.94 -12.64
N GLU A 93 -9.96 -13.41 -12.74
CA GLU A 93 -9.50 -14.63 -12.07
C GLU A 93 -9.75 -14.55 -10.56
N LEU A 94 -9.40 -13.43 -9.90
CA LEU A 94 -9.62 -13.26 -8.46
C LEU A 94 -11.10 -13.33 -8.08
N LYS A 95 -12.01 -12.78 -8.89
CA LYS A 95 -13.46 -12.88 -8.68
C LYS A 95 -13.95 -14.31 -8.85
N GLU A 96 -13.46 -15.05 -9.85
CA GLU A 96 -13.77 -16.48 -10.05
C GLU A 96 -13.33 -17.32 -8.84
N HIS A 97 -12.26 -16.93 -8.16
CA HIS A 97 -11.79 -17.54 -6.90
C HIS A 97 -12.49 -16.98 -5.64
N GLY A 98 -13.57 -16.21 -5.78
CA GLY A 98 -14.37 -15.72 -4.66
C GLY A 98 -13.73 -14.57 -3.86
N ILE A 99 -12.67 -13.93 -4.38
CA ILE A 99 -12.07 -12.75 -3.76
C ILE A 99 -12.98 -11.54 -3.99
N ARG A 100 -13.36 -10.87 -2.91
CA ARG A 100 -14.17 -9.66 -2.99
C ARG A 100 -13.30 -8.44 -3.24
N MET A 101 -13.65 -7.68 -4.25
CA MET A 101 -13.04 -6.38 -4.53
C MET A 101 -13.64 -5.32 -3.60
N ILE A 102 -12.82 -4.41 -3.08
CA ILE A 102 -13.28 -3.29 -2.25
C ILE A 102 -13.95 -2.21 -3.12
N GLN A 103 -13.49 -2.07 -4.35
CA GLN A 103 -13.94 -1.07 -5.31
C GLN A 103 -14.46 -1.77 -6.57
N ASP A 104 -15.49 -1.20 -7.22
CA ASP A 104 -16.09 -1.78 -8.42
C ASP A 104 -15.35 -1.43 -9.72
N ALA A 105 -14.82 -0.21 -9.82
CA ALA A 105 -14.05 0.27 -10.96
C ALA A 105 -12.54 0.26 -10.69
N LEU A 106 -11.75 0.13 -11.76
CA LEU A 106 -10.32 0.44 -11.73
C LEU A 106 -10.14 1.94 -11.47
N LYS A 107 -9.20 2.29 -10.61
CA LYS A 107 -8.83 3.69 -10.35
C LYS A 107 -7.36 3.92 -10.70
N ARG A 108 -7.03 5.17 -11.03
CA ARG A 108 -5.64 5.62 -11.09
C ARG A 108 -5.20 5.95 -9.66
N GLY A 109 -4.20 5.22 -9.19
CA GLY A 109 -3.48 5.48 -7.95
C GLY A 109 -2.29 6.41 -8.16
N ALA A 110 -1.44 6.48 -7.14
CA ALA A 110 -0.23 7.29 -7.14
C ALA A 110 0.76 6.81 -8.23
N GLY A 111 1.55 7.72 -8.82
CA GLY A 111 2.46 7.37 -9.91
C GLY A 111 1.77 6.93 -11.21
N HIS A 112 0.50 7.33 -11.42
CA HIS A 112 -0.33 7.04 -12.59
C HIS A 112 -0.60 5.56 -12.87
N ARG A 113 -0.45 4.68 -11.87
CA ARG A 113 -0.71 3.25 -12.02
C ARG A 113 -2.21 2.93 -11.86
N LEU A 114 -2.69 1.93 -12.60
CA LEU A 114 -4.03 1.36 -12.37
C LEU A 114 -4.00 0.39 -11.20
N GLU A 115 -4.93 0.57 -10.27
CA GLU A 115 -4.97 -0.19 -9.02
C GLU A 115 -6.38 -0.66 -8.68
N ARG A 116 -6.45 -1.77 -7.94
CA ARG A 116 -7.69 -2.24 -7.34
C ARG A 116 -7.40 -3.04 -6.07
N PHE A 117 -8.04 -2.65 -4.98
CA PHE A 117 -7.90 -3.36 -3.71
C PHE A 117 -8.85 -4.56 -3.64
N GLY A 118 -8.29 -5.72 -3.33
CA GLY A 118 -9.04 -6.93 -2.97
C GLY A 118 -8.96 -7.20 -1.47
N ARG A 119 -9.99 -7.83 -0.92
CA ARG A 119 -9.93 -8.43 0.44
C ARG A 119 -10.06 -9.92 0.32
N ARG A 120 -9.13 -10.64 0.96
CA ARG A 120 -9.34 -12.07 1.22
C ARG A 120 -10.66 -12.25 1.99
N PRO A 121 -11.40 -13.33 1.72
CA PRO A 121 -12.50 -13.74 2.58
C PRO A 121 -11.99 -13.80 4.02
N ARG A 122 -12.77 -13.27 4.99
CA ARG A 122 -12.40 -13.44 6.39
C ARG A 122 -12.43 -14.94 6.70
N ALA A 123 -11.27 -15.53 6.90
CA ALA A 123 -11.18 -16.81 7.58
C ALA A 123 -11.64 -16.60 9.03
N GLN A 124 -12.44 -17.52 9.57
CA GLN A 124 -12.92 -17.48 10.96
C GLN A 124 -11.79 -17.67 12.00
N HIS A 125 -10.54 -17.85 11.55
CA HIS A 125 -9.34 -18.03 12.36
C HIS A 125 -8.22 -17.16 11.79
N ASP A 126 -8.04 -15.96 12.33
CA ASP A 126 -6.76 -15.25 12.19
C ASP A 126 -6.47 -14.50 13.48
N GLN A 127 -6.31 -15.29 14.55
CA GLN A 127 -5.63 -14.82 15.75
C GLN A 127 -4.13 -14.97 15.55
N ARG A 128 -3.45 -13.82 15.46
CA ARG A 128 -2.06 -13.58 15.88
C ARG A 128 -1.02 -14.59 15.39
N GLN A 129 -0.30 -14.27 14.31
CA GLN A 129 1.10 -14.67 14.18
C GLN A 129 1.93 -13.52 13.59
N ARG A 130 2.65 -12.81 14.48
CA ARG A 130 3.80 -11.97 14.10
C ARG A 130 5.03 -12.87 14.25
N SER A 131 5.76 -13.11 13.16
CA SER A 131 7.05 -13.80 13.19
C SER A 131 8.16 -12.79 12.93
N PHE A 132 9.14 -12.74 13.83
CA PHE A 132 10.46 -12.14 13.56
C PHE A 132 11.30 -13.20 12.84
N CYS A 133 12.11 -12.80 11.86
CA CYS A 133 13.21 -13.61 11.36
C CYS A 133 14.51 -12.82 11.53
N GLY A 134 15.47 -13.41 12.25
CA GLY A 134 16.85 -12.95 12.38
C GLY A 134 17.67 -13.30 11.13
N GLY A 135 18.73 -12.54 10.92
CA GLY A 135 19.57 -12.62 9.73
C GLY A 135 20.62 -13.74 9.74
N GLU A 136 21.37 -13.75 8.65
CA GLU A 136 22.77 -14.15 8.59
C GLU A 136 23.62 -12.90 8.32
#